data_AF-A0A955NEE8-F1
#
_entry.id   AF-A0A955NEE8-F1
#
_cell.length_a   1.000
_cell.length_b   1.000
_cell.length_c   1.000
_cell.angle_alpha   90.00
_cell.angle_beta   90.00
_cell.angle_gamma   90.00
#
_symmetry.space_group_name_H-M   'P 1'
#
loop_
_entity.id
_entity.type
_entity.pdbx_description
1 polymer ?
#
loop_
_entity_poly.entity_id
_entity_poly.type
_entity_poly.pdbx_seq_one_letter_code
_entity_poly.pdbx_strand_id
1 'polypeptide(L)'
;MRIKWRPLALVVWGILFVSIAVAVFGLKAFGSLGFNSFFHGVRETPYLWLSLLQAVGQVLLLLGSLFVAHSWRLVSKRVSFIDFTLMVWPSLCGLWLTLKRFAFSSFGVDGLMVVEPLLVSVFFSISLTGCGLLVSRVLGFIKPDEVVNPLRRFLIANLLGIVVVSIVLFLAALLGFWEPIHLWFLLGAFLILALFGLFSERASSVSGETPPSKEVRSWLRDPSFYAWGLVLVLLFGVFQLGWLPPDDSDELRYHLTLPKRYLEAGQFVVLPDQLFSFFPTGMEMLMGLPLSLDWLRPEEL
;
A
#
# COMPACT_ATOMS: atom_id res chain seq x y z
N MET A 1 -41.96 6.25 10.47
CA MET A 1 -40.49 6.05 10.54
C MET A 1 -40.04 5.27 9.32
N ARG A 2 -39.35 5.91 8.35
CA ARG A 2 -38.76 5.19 7.21
C ARG A 2 -37.35 4.74 7.60
N ILE A 3 -37.19 3.47 7.93
CA ILE A 3 -35.87 2.86 8.13
C ILE A 3 -35.11 3.02 6.81
N LYS A 4 -33.96 3.71 6.85
CA LYS A 4 -33.11 3.94 5.67
C LYS A 4 -32.45 2.60 5.32
N TRP A 5 -33.00 1.86 4.36
CA TRP A 5 -32.47 0.59 3.86
C TRP A 5 -31.11 0.70 3.11
N ARG A 6 -30.60 1.92 2.92
CA ARG A 6 -29.39 2.20 2.14
C ARG A 6 -28.07 1.64 2.70
N PRO A 7 -27.81 1.65 4.03
CA PRO A 7 -26.60 1.04 4.58
C PRO A 7 -26.65 -0.49 4.49
N LEU A 8 -27.84 -1.09 4.70
CA LEU A 8 -28.02 -2.53 4.61
C LEU A 8 -27.83 -3.03 3.18
N ALA A 9 -28.31 -2.29 2.18
CA ALA A 9 -28.04 -2.59 0.77
C ALA A 9 -26.53 -2.55 0.46
N LEU A 10 -25.79 -1.55 0.95
CA LEU A 10 -24.33 -1.48 0.75
C LEU A 10 -23.59 -2.66 1.37
N VAL A 11 -24.00 -3.11 2.55
CA VAL A 11 -23.42 -4.29 3.23
C VAL A 11 -23.78 -5.58 2.49
N VAL A 12 -25.05 -5.76 2.12
CA VAL A 12 -25.54 -6.95 1.38
C VAL A 12 -24.87 -7.05 0.02
N TRP A 13 -24.71 -5.93 -0.70
CA TRP A 13 -24.03 -5.92 -2.01
C TRP A 13 -22.51 -6.05 -1.90
N GLY A 14 -21.88 -5.52 -0.84
CA GLY A 14 -20.47 -5.78 -0.55
C GLY A 14 -20.21 -7.27 -0.32
N ILE A 15 -21.08 -7.93 0.46
CA ILE A 15 -21.03 -9.39 0.68
C ILE A 15 -21.28 -10.14 -0.63
N LEU A 16 -22.28 -9.76 -1.42
CA LEU A 16 -22.57 -10.41 -2.71
C LEU A 16 -21.41 -10.29 -3.70
N PHE A 17 -20.71 -9.15 -3.71
CA PHE A 17 -19.60 -8.87 -4.62
C PHE A 17 -18.32 -9.60 -4.20
N VAL A 18 -18.05 -9.68 -2.90
CA VAL A 18 -17.01 -10.56 -2.34
C VAL A 18 -17.34 -12.02 -2.67
N SER A 19 -18.60 -12.44 -2.55
CA SER A 19 -19.03 -13.81 -2.89
C SER A 19 -18.94 -14.10 -4.39
N ILE A 20 -19.20 -13.14 -5.29
CA ILE A 20 -19.04 -13.31 -6.74
C ILE A 20 -17.56 -13.31 -7.13
N ALA A 21 -16.73 -12.45 -6.52
CA ALA A 21 -15.29 -12.53 -6.66
C ALA A 21 -14.76 -13.89 -6.16
N VAL A 22 -15.23 -14.39 -5.02
CA VAL A 22 -14.88 -15.72 -4.53
C VAL A 22 -15.42 -16.83 -5.44
N ALA A 23 -16.60 -16.69 -6.06
CA ALA A 23 -17.15 -17.70 -6.98
C ALA A 23 -16.45 -17.74 -8.35
N VAL A 24 -16.10 -16.58 -8.91
CA VAL A 24 -15.35 -16.47 -10.17
C VAL A 24 -13.89 -16.91 -9.99
N PHE A 25 -13.30 -16.67 -8.82
CA PHE A 25 -11.95 -17.16 -8.48
C PHE A 25 -11.96 -18.59 -7.91
N GLY A 26 -13.07 -19.08 -7.37
CA GLY A 26 -13.27 -20.49 -7.01
C GLY A 26 -13.22 -21.41 -8.23
N LEU A 27 -13.57 -20.91 -9.41
CA LEU A 27 -13.36 -21.61 -10.68
C LEU A 27 -11.87 -21.72 -11.08
N LYS A 28 -10.97 -20.82 -10.60
CA LYS A 28 -9.51 -21.02 -10.71
C LYS A 28 -9.01 -22.14 -9.79
N ALA A 29 -9.62 -22.33 -8.62
CA ALA A 29 -9.22 -23.38 -7.68
C ALA A 29 -9.43 -24.78 -8.29
N PHE A 30 -10.44 -24.96 -9.14
CA PHE A 30 -10.63 -26.21 -9.89
C PHE A 30 -9.48 -26.52 -10.87
N GLY A 31 -8.82 -25.51 -11.42
CA GLY A 31 -7.64 -25.69 -12.29
C GLY A 31 -6.37 -26.06 -11.53
N SER A 32 -6.15 -25.46 -10.35
CA SER A 32 -4.95 -25.68 -9.52
C SER A 32 -5.02 -26.91 -8.61
N LEU A 33 -6.21 -27.52 -8.42
CA LEU A 33 -6.42 -28.80 -7.72
C LEU A 33 -6.06 -30.05 -8.55
N GLY A 34 -5.28 -29.92 -9.62
CA GLY A 34 -4.82 -31.06 -10.42
C GLY A 34 -5.59 -31.33 -11.71
N PHE A 35 -6.19 -30.32 -12.35
CA PHE A 35 -6.80 -30.50 -13.67
C PHE A 35 -5.78 -30.65 -14.82
N ASN A 36 -4.49 -30.36 -14.59
CA ASN A 36 -3.41 -30.73 -15.50
C ASN A 36 -3.28 -32.26 -15.68
N SER A 37 -3.81 -33.05 -14.75
CA SER A 37 -3.92 -34.51 -14.89
C SER A 37 -5.01 -34.94 -15.87
N PHE A 38 -5.98 -34.05 -16.19
CA PHE A 38 -7.11 -34.33 -17.08
C PHE A 38 -6.87 -33.91 -18.54
N PHE A 39 -5.95 -32.96 -18.78
CA PHE A 39 -5.64 -32.44 -20.11
C PHE A 39 -4.14 -32.54 -20.42
N HIS A 40 -3.62 -33.77 -20.48
CA HIS A 40 -2.30 -34.04 -21.07
C HIS A 40 -2.33 -33.70 -22.58
N GLY A 41 -2.09 -32.44 -22.94
CA GLY A 41 -2.01 -32.06 -24.34
C GLY A 41 -1.87 -30.58 -24.66
N VAL A 42 -2.21 -29.67 -23.73
CA VAL A 42 -2.22 -28.22 -24.04
C VAL A 42 -1.10 -27.52 -23.26
N ARG A 43 0.12 -27.53 -23.82
CA ARG A 43 1.36 -27.07 -23.14
C ARG A 43 1.53 -25.55 -23.03
N GLU A 44 0.73 -24.72 -23.71
CA GLU A 44 0.99 -23.27 -23.78
C GLU A 44 -0.17 -22.34 -23.35
N THR A 45 -1.35 -22.88 -23.05
CA THR A 45 -2.50 -22.06 -22.65
C THR A 45 -2.55 -21.53 -21.20
N PRO A 46 -1.97 -22.16 -20.16
CA PRO A 46 -2.27 -21.76 -18.78
C PRO A 46 -1.74 -20.37 -18.43
N TYR A 47 -0.62 -19.93 -19.01
CA TYR A 47 -0.07 -18.60 -18.77
C TYR A 47 -0.95 -17.49 -19.36
N LEU A 48 -1.44 -17.67 -20.59
CA LEU A 48 -2.32 -16.69 -21.23
C LEU A 48 -3.62 -16.48 -20.43
N TRP A 49 -4.19 -17.59 -19.91
CA TRP A 49 -5.38 -17.53 -19.05
C TRP A 49 -5.09 -16.92 -17.68
N LEU A 50 -3.93 -17.19 -17.08
CA LEU A 50 -3.51 -16.57 -15.81
C LEU A 50 -3.34 -15.05 -15.96
N SER A 51 -2.65 -14.60 -17.02
CA SER A 51 -2.46 -13.19 -17.34
C SER A 51 -3.80 -12.51 -17.65
N LEU A 52 -4.69 -13.17 -18.40
CA LEU A 52 -6.04 -12.66 -18.68
C LEU A 52 -6.85 -12.49 -17.38
N LEU A 53 -6.79 -13.47 -16.48
CA LEU A 53 -7.50 -13.40 -15.21
C LEU A 53 -6.89 -12.38 -14.23
N GLN A 54 -5.57 -12.15 -14.30
CA GLN A 54 -4.91 -11.07 -13.56
C GLN A 54 -5.34 -9.71 -14.08
N ALA A 55 -5.41 -9.53 -15.41
CA ALA A 55 -5.95 -8.33 -16.04
C ALA A 55 -7.43 -8.12 -15.66
N VAL A 56 -8.26 -9.16 -15.67
CA VAL A 56 -9.66 -9.10 -15.23
C VAL A 56 -9.77 -8.75 -13.74
N GLY A 57 -8.91 -9.31 -12.88
CA GLY A 57 -8.84 -8.97 -11.46
C GLY A 57 -8.50 -7.50 -11.22
N GLN A 58 -7.52 -6.96 -11.95
CA GLN A 58 -7.16 -5.54 -11.91
C GLN A 58 -8.30 -4.66 -12.43
N VAL A 59 -8.99 -5.07 -13.50
CA VAL A 59 -10.19 -4.38 -14.01
C VAL A 59 -11.32 -4.39 -12.99
N LEU A 60 -11.56 -5.50 -12.29
CA LEU A 60 -12.59 -5.58 -11.25
C LEU A 60 -12.23 -4.75 -10.01
N LEU A 61 -10.94 -4.66 -9.66
CA LEU A 61 -10.47 -3.78 -8.58
C LEU A 61 -10.63 -2.30 -8.95
N LEU A 62 -10.35 -1.97 -10.21
CA LEU A 62 -10.62 -0.66 -10.79
C LEU A 62 -12.12 -0.35 -10.79
N LEU A 63 -12.98 -1.31 -11.16
CA LEU A 63 -14.44 -1.15 -11.14
C LEU A 63 -15.00 -1.06 -9.71
N GLY A 64 -14.44 -1.80 -8.76
CA GLY A 64 -14.79 -1.73 -7.35
C GLY A 64 -14.41 -0.38 -6.73
N SER A 65 -13.22 0.13 -7.04
CA SER A 65 -12.80 1.48 -6.66
C SER A 65 -13.65 2.56 -7.33
N LEU A 66 -14.05 2.37 -8.59
CA LEU A 66 -15.05 3.21 -9.29
C LEU A 66 -16.42 3.20 -8.57
N PHE A 67 -16.87 2.06 -8.05
CA PHE A 67 -18.16 1.93 -7.35
C PHE A 67 -18.13 2.51 -5.93
N VAL A 68 -17.08 2.23 -5.15
CA VAL A 68 -16.84 2.87 -3.84
C VAL A 68 -16.78 4.38 -4.03
N ALA A 69 -16.13 4.83 -5.09
CA ALA A 69 -16.05 6.25 -5.37
C ALA A 69 -17.33 6.85 -5.96
N HIS A 70 -18.18 6.08 -6.65
CA HIS A 70 -19.54 6.51 -7.02
C HIS A 70 -20.41 6.67 -5.77
N SER A 71 -20.34 5.71 -4.86
CA SER A 71 -20.99 5.77 -3.55
C SER A 71 -20.45 6.94 -2.70
N TRP A 72 -19.16 7.24 -2.81
CA TRP A 72 -18.53 8.42 -2.23
C TRP A 72 -19.00 9.71 -2.89
N ARG A 73 -19.15 9.76 -4.22
CA ARG A 73 -19.67 10.94 -4.96
C ARG A 73 -21.08 11.32 -4.55
N LEU A 74 -21.87 10.33 -4.10
CA LEU A 74 -23.20 10.53 -3.53
C LEU A 74 -23.17 11.08 -2.09
N VAL A 75 -22.05 10.96 -1.38
CA VAL A 75 -21.87 11.36 0.02
C VAL A 75 -20.98 12.60 0.18
N SER A 76 -20.02 12.81 -0.72
CA SER A 76 -18.99 13.84 -0.69
C SER A 76 -19.15 14.77 -1.89
N LYS A 77 -19.59 16.00 -1.63
CA LYS A 77 -19.57 17.09 -2.63
C LYS A 77 -18.18 17.73 -2.79
N ARG A 78 -17.17 17.31 -2.01
CA ARG A 78 -15.93 18.07 -1.80
C ARG A 78 -14.64 17.39 -2.31
N VAL A 79 -14.69 16.12 -2.72
CA VAL A 79 -13.50 15.34 -3.12
C VAL A 79 -13.74 14.72 -4.50
N SER A 80 -12.80 14.87 -5.43
CA SER A 80 -12.91 14.33 -6.79
C SER A 80 -12.75 12.79 -6.80
N PHE A 81 -13.15 12.13 -7.89
CA PHE A 81 -12.99 10.68 -8.03
C PHE A 81 -11.53 10.24 -7.96
N ILE A 82 -10.67 10.93 -8.72
CA ILE A 82 -9.24 10.64 -8.82
C ILE A 82 -8.59 10.86 -7.44
N ASP A 83 -9.03 11.90 -6.73
CA ASP A 83 -8.56 12.24 -5.40
C ASP A 83 -8.78 11.09 -4.42
N PHE A 84 -10.00 10.57 -4.39
CA PHE A 84 -10.32 9.46 -3.51
C PHE A 84 -9.45 8.24 -3.83
N THR A 85 -9.35 7.86 -5.11
CA THR A 85 -8.58 6.70 -5.54
C THR A 85 -7.11 6.83 -5.14
N LEU A 86 -6.46 7.98 -5.34
CA LEU A 86 -5.06 8.19 -4.95
C LEU A 86 -4.84 8.08 -3.43
N MET A 87 -5.80 8.52 -2.61
CA MET A 87 -5.70 8.42 -1.15
C MET A 87 -5.85 6.99 -0.65
N VAL A 88 -6.72 6.20 -1.26
CA VAL A 88 -6.99 4.82 -0.83
C VAL A 88 -6.11 3.79 -1.54
N TRP A 89 -5.42 4.16 -2.62
CA TRP A 89 -4.63 3.25 -3.44
C TRP A 89 -3.64 2.39 -2.64
N PRO A 90 -2.82 2.94 -1.71
CA PRO A 90 -1.98 2.12 -0.84
C PRO A 90 -2.74 0.97 -0.14
N SER A 91 -3.89 1.30 0.43
CA SER A 91 -4.76 0.35 1.13
C SER A 91 -5.42 -0.63 0.16
N LEU A 92 -5.80 -0.19 -1.04
CA LEU A 92 -6.38 -1.05 -2.07
C LEU A 92 -5.39 -2.10 -2.58
N CYS A 93 -4.11 -1.73 -2.70
CA CYS A 93 -3.09 -2.69 -3.12
C CYS A 93 -2.80 -3.71 -2.00
N GLY A 94 -2.80 -3.28 -0.73
CA GLY A 94 -2.70 -4.20 0.41
C GLY A 94 -3.93 -5.12 0.53
N LEU A 95 -5.12 -4.58 0.23
CA LEU A 95 -6.36 -5.36 0.14
C LEU A 95 -6.29 -6.38 -1.01
N TRP A 96 -5.72 -6.01 -2.15
CA TRP A 96 -5.52 -6.94 -3.27
C TRP A 96 -4.63 -8.11 -2.88
N LEU A 97 -3.49 -7.85 -2.23
CA LEU A 97 -2.60 -8.90 -1.72
C LEU A 97 -3.31 -9.78 -0.69
N THR A 98 -4.11 -9.17 0.19
CA THR A 98 -4.92 -9.88 1.18
C THR A 98 -5.93 -10.82 0.51
N LEU A 99 -6.66 -10.34 -0.50
CA LEU A 99 -7.62 -11.14 -1.26
C LEU A 99 -6.93 -12.27 -2.03
N LYS A 100 -5.74 -12.01 -2.59
CA LYS A 100 -4.92 -13.05 -3.23
C LYS A 100 -4.52 -14.11 -2.21
N ARG A 101 -3.99 -13.73 -1.04
CA ARG A 101 -3.63 -14.67 0.04
C ARG A 101 -4.84 -15.48 0.48
N PHE A 102 -6.00 -14.85 0.69
CA PHE A 102 -7.24 -15.54 1.06
C PHE A 102 -7.70 -16.55 0.00
N ALA A 103 -7.64 -16.17 -1.28
CA ALA A 103 -8.09 -17.02 -2.38
C ALA A 103 -7.20 -18.25 -2.59
N PHE A 104 -5.92 -18.17 -2.19
CA PHE A 104 -4.92 -19.23 -2.39
C PHE A 104 -4.42 -19.88 -1.09
N SER A 105 -4.92 -19.46 0.08
CA SER A 105 -4.57 -20.08 1.36
C SER A 105 -5.21 -21.46 1.48
N SER A 106 -4.43 -22.44 1.93
CA SER A 106 -4.96 -23.74 2.34
C SER A 106 -5.85 -23.60 3.58
N PHE A 107 -6.74 -24.59 3.80
CA PHE A 107 -7.48 -24.68 5.06
C PHE A 107 -6.49 -24.77 6.23
N GLY A 108 -6.62 -23.87 7.21
CA GLY A 108 -5.76 -23.82 8.40
C GLY A 108 -4.72 -22.71 8.39
N VAL A 109 -4.58 -21.93 7.32
CA VAL A 109 -3.75 -20.71 7.35
C VAL A 109 -4.36 -19.70 8.32
N ASP A 110 -3.51 -19.12 9.18
CA ASP A 110 -3.90 -18.07 10.11
C ASP A 110 -4.48 -16.86 9.34
N GLY A 111 -5.71 -16.47 9.70
CA GLY A 111 -6.39 -15.33 9.10
C GLY A 111 -5.61 -14.01 9.23
N LEU A 112 -4.74 -13.89 10.23
CA LEU A 112 -3.85 -12.73 10.36
C LEU A 112 -2.83 -12.66 9.20
N MET A 113 -2.28 -13.80 8.77
CA MET A 113 -1.36 -13.85 7.62
C MET A 113 -2.04 -13.42 6.31
N VAL A 114 -3.35 -13.64 6.23
CA VAL A 114 -4.15 -13.21 5.09
C VAL A 114 -4.30 -11.70 5.08
N VAL A 115 -4.68 -11.07 6.19
CA VAL A 115 -5.00 -9.62 6.25
C VAL A 115 -3.81 -8.70 6.49
N GLU A 116 -2.66 -9.26 6.89
CA GLU A 116 -1.44 -8.52 7.19
C GLU A 116 -1.03 -7.51 6.10
N PRO A 117 -0.96 -7.84 4.79
CA PRO A 117 -0.52 -6.89 3.78
C PRO A 117 -1.39 -5.61 3.73
N LEU A 118 -2.69 -5.75 3.99
CA LEU A 118 -3.60 -4.61 4.11
C LEU A 118 -3.28 -3.77 5.35
N LEU A 119 -3.15 -4.41 6.51
CA LEU A 119 -2.86 -3.71 7.77
C LEU A 119 -1.54 -2.94 7.68
N VAL A 120 -0.51 -3.58 7.12
CA VAL A 120 0.80 -2.94 6.94
C VAL A 120 0.72 -1.79 5.94
N SER A 121 0.04 -1.96 4.80
CA SER A 121 -0.06 -0.89 3.79
C SER A 121 -0.78 0.35 4.36
N VAL A 122 -1.83 0.14 5.15
CA VAL A 122 -2.53 1.22 5.86
C VAL A 122 -1.62 1.87 6.90
N PHE A 123 -0.99 1.06 7.75
CA PHE A 123 -0.09 1.52 8.80
C PHE A 123 1.09 2.33 8.24
N PHE A 124 1.71 1.82 7.18
CA PHE A 124 2.80 2.47 6.46
C PHE A 124 2.34 3.80 5.86
N SER A 125 1.22 3.84 5.14
CA SER A 125 0.68 5.07 4.55
C SER A 125 0.39 6.17 5.58
N ILE A 126 -0.21 5.81 6.74
CA ILE A 126 -0.46 6.78 7.81
C ILE A 126 0.86 7.29 8.41
N SER A 127 1.82 6.39 8.63
CA SER A 127 3.13 6.74 9.17
C SER A 127 3.91 7.69 8.25
N LEU A 128 3.92 7.41 6.94
CA LEU A 128 4.51 8.27 5.92
C LEU A 128 3.84 9.64 5.90
N THR A 129 2.50 9.67 5.92
CA THR A 129 1.74 10.93 5.97
C THR A 129 2.14 11.76 7.19
N GLY A 130 2.21 11.15 8.37
CA GLY A 130 2.61 11.86 9.59
C GLY A 130 4.02 12.41 9.55
N CYS A 131 4.97 11.56 9.14
CA CYS A 131 6.36 11.92 9.02
C CYS A 131 6.56 13.09 8.04
N GLY A 132 5.98 12.98 6.84
CA GLY A 132 6.08 14.04 5.84
C GLY A 132 5.36 15.32 6.25
N LEU A 133 4.22 15.25 6.94
CA LEU A 133 3.58 16.44 7.50
C LEU A 133 4.47 17.13 8.53
N LEU A 134 5.08 16.38 9.45
CA LEU A 134 6.01 16.93 10.43
C LEU A 134 7.19 17.64 9.76
N VAL A 135 7.85 16.97 8.81
CA VAL A 135 9.00 17.55 8.10
C VAL A 135 8.57 18.74 7.25
N SER A 136 7.40 18.69 6.60
CA SER A 136 6.87 19.82 5.84
C SER A 136 6.65 21.07 6.69
N ARG A 137 6.25 20.90 7.96
CA ARG A 137 6.10 22.00 8.93
C ARG A 137 7.45 22.54 9.36
N VAL A 138 8.40 21.66 9.68
CA VAL A 138 9.76 22.05 10.11
C VAL A 138 10.50 22.82 9.01
N LEU A 139 10.38 22.36 7.75
CA LEU A 139 11.02 22.99 6.60
C LEU A 139 10.22 24.15 6.00
N GLY A 140 8.99 24.38 6.46
CA GLY A 140 8.13 25.45 5.94
C GLY A 140 7.59 25.22 4.52
N PHE A 141 7.55 23.96 4.05
CA PHE A 141 6.99 23.61 2.73
C PHE A 141 5.47 23.73 2.68
N ILE A 142 4.79 23.47 3.81
CA ILE A 142 3.34 23.64 3.94
C ILE A 142 3.13 24.58 5.11
N LYS A 143 2.67 25.80 4.83
CA LYS A 143 2.36 26.74 5.91
C LYS A 143 1.05 26.35 6.61
N PRO A 144 0.94 26.50 7.94
CA PRO A 144 -0.26 26.10 8.68
C PRO A 144 -1.55 26.81 8.24
N ASP A 145 -1.42 28.02 7.70
CA ASP A 145 -2.49 28.89 7.21
C ASP A 145 -2.82 28.67 5.73
N GLU A 146 -1.99 27.92 5.00
CA GLU A 146 -2.26 27.60 3.61
C GLU A 146 -3.38 26.55 3.54
N VAL A 147 -4.53 26.94 2.96
CA VAL A 147 -5.65 26.04 2.72
C VAL A 147 -5.30 25.08 1.59
N VAL A 148 -4.45 24.11 1.88
CA VAL A 148 -4.06 23.08 0.92
C VAL A 148 -5.17 22.03 0.83
N ASN A 149 -5.54 21.64 -0.38
CA ASN A 149 -6.46 20.52 -0.60
C ASN A 149 -5.95 19.27 0.17
N PRO A 150 -6.81 18.56 0.93
CA PRO A 150 -6.43 17.38 1.70
C PRO A 150 -5.65 16.33 0.91
N LEU A 151 -5.96 16.14 -0.37
CA LEU A 151 -5.25 15.23 -1.26
C LEU A 151 -3.86 15.72 -1.62
N ARG A 152 -3.71 16.98 -2.07
CA ARG A 152 -2.39 17.53 -2.41
C ARG A 152 -1.48 17.45 -1.19
N ARG A 153 -2.04 17.76 -0.04
CA ARG A 153 -1.37 17.64 1.25
C ARG A 153 -0.99 16.20 1.56
N PHE A 154 -1.91 15.24 1.38
CA PHE A 154 -1.62 13.81 1.53
C PHE A 154 -0.51 13.35 0.58
N LEU A 155 -0.55 13.76 -0.69
CA LEU A 155 0.42 13.40 -1.72
C LEU A 155 1.82 13.90 -1.34
N ILE A 156 1.96 15.21 -1.07
CA ILE A 156 3.23 15.83 -0.68
C ILE A 156 3.75 15.18 0.61
N ALA A 157 2.88 14.97 1.59
CA ALA A 157 3.25 14.35 2.85
C ALA A 157 3.74 12.91 2.65
N ASN A 158 3.06 12.09 1.84
CA ASN A 158 3.51 10.72 1.61
C ASN A 158 4.84 10.67 0.85
N LEU A 159 5.00 11.48 -0.20
CA LEU A 159 6.25 11.52 -0.97
C LEU A 159 7.43 11.97 -0.10
N LEU A 160 7.23 13.03 0.70
CA LEU A 160 8.26 13.49 1.63
C LEU A 160 8.51 12.47 2.74
N GLY A 161 7.46 11.83 3.25
CA GLY A 161 7.54 10.74 4.21
C GLY A 161 8.35 9.57 3.70
N ILE A 162 8.19 9.18 2.43
CA ILE A 162 8.95 8.09 1.79
C ILE A 162 10.44 8.42 1.81
N VAL A 163 10.81 9.63 1.40
CA VAL A 163 12.20 10.09 1.41
C VAL A 163 12.76 10.07 2.83
N VAL A 164 12.05 10.67 3.80
CA VAL A 164 12.53 10.75 5.18
C VAL A 164 12.65 9.37 5.81
N VAL A 165 11.62 8.52 5.71
CA VAL A 165 11.63 7.18 6.27
C VAL A 165 12.74 6.34 5.63
N SER A 166 12.94 6.38 4.31
CA SER A 166 14.04 5.64 3.67
C SER A 166 15.42 6.08 4.17
N ILE A 167 15.64 7.39 4.40
CA ILE A 167 16.89 7.91 4.97
C ILE A 167 17.05 7.48 6.44
N VAL A 168 15.99 7.56 7.24
CA VAL A 168 16.07 7.16 8.66
C VAL A 168 16.34 5.66 8.77
N LEU A 169 15.71 4.84 7.92
CA LEU A 169 15.97 3.41 7.83
C LEU A 169 17.42 3.13 7.41
N PHE A 170 17.94 3.85 6.41
CA PHE A 170 19.35 3.79 6.03
C PHE A 170 20.28 4.06 7.22
N LEU A 171 20.02 5.14 7.96
CA LEU A 171 20.83 5.50 9.14
C LEU A 171 20.68 4.48 10.27
N ALA A 172 19.47 3.94 10.49
CA ALA A 172 19.24 2.89 11.46
C ALA A 172 20.08 1.64 11.11
N ALA A 173 20.10 1.23 9.85
CA ALA A 173 20.88 0.08 9.40
C ALA A 173 22.39 0.29 9.56
N LEU A 174 22.87 1.50 9.24
CA LEU A 174 24.27 1.90 9.42
C LEU A 174 24.70 1.87 10.90
N LEU A 175 23.78 2.17 11.81
CA LEU A 175 24.00 2.16 13.26
C LEU A 175 23.75 0.79 13.91
N GLY A 176 23.41 -0.24 13.14
CA GLY A 176 23.14 -1.58 13.66
C GLY A 176 21.74 -1.80 14.22
N PHE A 177 20.77 -0.96 13.84
CA PHE A 177 19.36 -1.07 14.23
C PHE A 177 18.50 -1.58 13.06
N TRP A 178 18.89 -2.68 12.43
CA TRP A 178 18.18 -3.29 11.29
C TRP A 178 17.48 -4.61 11.62
N GLU A 179 17.11 -4.82 12.88
CA GLU A 179 16.27 -5.96 13.26
C GLU A 179 14.79 -5.59 13.17
N PRO A 180 13.88 -6.56 12.93
CA PRO A 180 12.44 -6.29 12.79
C PRO A 180 11.86 -5.41 13.89
N ILE A 181 12.20 -5.66 15.16
CA ILE A 181 11.69 -4.89 16.29
C ILE A 181 12.02 -3.40 16.17
N HIS A 182 13.22 -3.04 15.71
CA HIS A 182 13.65 -1.66 15.52
C HIS A 182 12.88 -0.99 14.38
N LEU A 183 12.67 -1.70 13.27
CA LEU A 183 11.95 -1.18 12.11
C LEU A 183 10.50 -0.87 12.45
N TRP A 184 9.82 -1.80 13.14
CA TRP A 184 8.42 -1.64 13.55
C TRP A 184 8.26 -0.61 14.66
N PHE A 185 9.20 -0.53 15.61
CA PHE A 185 9.20 0.52 16.62
C PHE A 185 9.34 1.90 16.00
N LEU A 186 10.26 2.07 15.05
CA LEU A 186 10.46 3.32 14.33
C LEU A 186 9.19 3.72 13.55
N LEU A 187 8.59 2.78 12.83
CA LEU A 187 7.37 3.04 12.07
C LEU A 187 6.18 3.36 13.00
N GLY A 188 6.09 2.69 14.16
CA GLY A 188 5.13 3.00 15.22
C GLY A 188 5.32 4.41 15.80
N ALA A 189 6.56 4.86 15.99
CA ALA A 189 6.84 6.22 16.43
C ALA A 189 6.34 7.25 15.41
N PHE A 190 6.57 7.01 14.11
CA PHE A 190 6.02 7.87 13.05
C PHE A 190 4.49 7.85 13.01
N LEU A 191 3.85 6.71 13.25
CA LEU A 191 2.40 6.64 13.38
C LEU A 191 1.90 7.53 14.53
N ILE A 192 2.51 7.44 15.71
CA ILE A 192 2.08 8.24 16.88
C ILE A 192 2.19 9.74 16.55
N LEU A 193 3.30 10.15 15.92
CA LEU A 193 3.49 11.52 15.46
C LEU A 193 2.43 11.93 14.40
N ALA A 194 2.08 11.01 13.49
CA ALA A 194 1.02 11.21 12.50
C ALA A 194 -0.31 11.51 13.17
N LEU A 195 -0.72 10.64 14.09
CA LEU A 195 -1.99 10.73 14.79
C LEU A 195 -2.05 12.03 15.60
N PHE A 196 -0.99 12.37 16.34
CA PHE A 196 -0.92 13.62 17.08
C PHE A 196 -1.05 14.85 16.17
N GLY A 197 -0.35 14.84 15.03
CA GLY A 197 -0.40 15.91 14.03
C GLY A 197 -1.80 16.10 13.44
N LEU A 198 -2.53 15.00 13.18
CA LEU A 198 -3.90 15.03 12.66
C LEU A 198 -4.91 15.52 13.70
N PHE A 199 -4.79 15.09 14.97
CA PHE A 199 -5.69 15.53 16.03
C PHE A 199 -5.51 17.01 16.39
N SER A 200 -4.26 17.51 16.41
CA SER A 200 -3.95 18.91 16.70
C SER A 200 -4.58 19.88 15.69
N GLU A 201 -4.62 19.51 14.41
CA GLU A 201 -5.22 20.37 13.37
C GLU A 201 -6.73 20.40 13.43
N ARG A 202 -7.35 19.26 13.76
CA ARG A 202 -8.80 19.20 13.91
C ARG A 202 -9.29 20.07 15.07
N ALA A 203 -8.48 20.24 16.12
CA ALA A 203 -8.78 21.18 17.20
C ALA A 203 -8.72 22.65 16.72
N SER A 204 -7.87 22.95 15.74
CA SER A 204 -7.67 24.31 15.21
C SER A 204 -8.69 24.69 14.13
N SER A 205 -9.15 23.72 13.33
CA SER A 205 -10.03 23.94 12.17
C SER A 205 -11.50 24.16 12.52
N VAL A 206 -11.92 24.01 13.79
CA VAL A 206 -13.30 24.27 14.23
C VAL A 206 -13.64 25.77 14.20
N SER A 207 -12.66 26.64 13.98
CA SER A 207 -12.80 28.09 14.13
C SER A 207 -13.14 28.89 12.86
N GLY A 208 -13.31 28.30 11.67
CA GLY A 208 -13.66 29.09 10.48
C GLY A 208 -14.05 28.29 9.24
N GLU A 209 -15.34 28.32 8.90
CA GLU A 209 -15.86 27.78 7.64
C GLU A 209 -15.60 28.73 6.47
N THR A 210 -14.43 28.66 5.84
CA THR A 210 -14.29 29.14 4.46
C THR A 210 -14.52 27.97 3.50
N PRO A 211 -15.57 28.02 2.65
CA PRO A 211 -15.78 26.99 1.64
C PRO A 211 -14.59 26.97 0.66
N PRO A 212 -14.21 25.78 0.14
CA PRO A 212 -13.13 25.66 -0.84
C PRO A 212 -13.55 26.35 -2.14
N SER A 213 -13.26 27.63 -2.26
CA SER A 213 -13.77 28.49 -3.32
C SER A 213 -12.66 28.73 -4.35
N LYS A 214 -12.88 28.19 -5.56
CA LYS A 214 -12.09 28.39 -6.79
C LYS A 214 -10.68 27.78 -6.86
N GLU A 215 -9.82 27.88 -5.85
CA GLU A 215 -8.42 27.41 -5.95
C GLU A 215 -8.30 25.89 -6.15
N VAL A 216 -9.12 25.10 -5.45
CA VAL A 216 -9.16 23.64 -5.57
C VAL A 216 -9.39 23.16 -7.01
N ARG A 217 -10.16 23.91 -7.83
CA ARG A 217 -10.42 23.53 -9.22
C ARG A 217 -9.23 23.81 -10.15
N SER A 218 -8.34 24.74 -9.78
CA SER A 218 -7.18 25.10 -10.60
C SER A 218 -6.11 24.01 -10.58
N TRP A 219 -5.87 23.37 -9.43
CA TRP A 219 -4.82 22.35 -9.28
C TRP A 219 -5.18 21.00 -9.87
N LEU A 220 -6.47 20.63 -9.92
CA LEU A 220 -6.90 19.43 -10.65
C LEU A 220 -6.62 19.54 -12.17
N ARG A 221 -6.23 20.72 -12.65
CA ARG A 221 -5.80 20.93 -14.04
C ARG A 221 -4.28 20.99 -14.17
N ASP A 222 -3.53 20.91 -13.07
CA ASP A 222 -2.08 20.90 -13.06
C ASP A 222 -1.57 19.50 -13.43
N PRO A 223 -0.89 19.33 -14.59
CA PRO A 223 -0.36 18.02 -15.00
C PRO A 223 0.65 17.46 -14.00
N SER A 224 1.38 18.32 -13.27
CA SER A 224 2.37 17.88 -12.29
C SER A 224 1.71 17.11 -11.15
N PHE A 225 0.49 17.47 -10.76
CA PHE A 225 -0.26 16.78 -9.72
C PHE A 225 -0.49 15.30 -10.07
N TYR A 226 -0.90 15.03 -11.31
CA TYR A 226 -1.12 13.66 -11.79
C TYR A 226 0.18 12.87 -11.91
N ALA A 227 1.26 13.53 -12.36
CA ALA A 227 2.58 12.90 -12.43
C ALA A 227 3.06 12.46 -11.04
N TRP A 228 2.94 13.33 -10.03
CA TRP A 228 3.28 12.99 -8.64
C TRP A 228 2.35 11.93 -8.04
N GLY A 229 1.06 11.96 -8.38
CA GLY A 229 0.10 10.90 -8.06
C GLY A 229 0.54 9.54 -8.61
N LEU A 230 0.95 9.50 -9.87
CA LEU A 230 1.46 8.30 -10.52
C LEU A 230 2.76 7.82 -9.86
N VAL A 231 3.70 8.72 -9.56
CA VAL A 231 4.93 8.38 -8.83
C VAL A 231 4.60 7.72 -7.50
N LEU A 232 3.67 8.29 -6.72
CA LEU A 232 3.26 7.70 -5.44
C LEU A 232 2.68 6.29 -5.61
N VAL A 233 1.81 6.11 -6.60
CA VAL A 233 1.22 4.82 -6.97
C VAL A 233 2.30 3.79 -7.29
N LEU A 234 3.32 4.17 -8.07
CA LEU A 234 4.43 3.29 -8.45
C LEU A 234 5.30 2.93 -7.25
N LEU A 235 5.64 3.89 -6.38
CA LEU A 235 6.46 3.62 -5.18
C LEU A 235 5.77 2.67 -4.21
N PHE A 236 4.46 2.82 -3.99
CA PHE A 236 3.69 1.87 -3.19
C PHE A 236 3.59 0.50 -3.84
N GLY A 237 3.47 0.44 -5.18
CA GLY A 237 3.52 -0.81 -5.93
C GLY A 237 4.85 -1.54 -5.70
N VAL A 238 5.97 -0.84 -5.85
CA VAL A 238 7.32 -1.39 -5.63
C VAL A 238 7.50 -1.85 -4.19
N PHE A 239 7.08 -1.08 -3.20
CA PHE A 239 7.09 -1.49 -1.79
C PHE A 239 6.37 -2.82 -1.56
N GLN A 240 5.26 -3.04 -2.26
CA GLN A 240 4.46 -4.25 -2.12
C GLN A 240 5.02 -5.48 -2.82
N LEU A 241 5.91 -5.30 -3.79
CA LEU A 241 6.65 -6.42 -4.40
C LEU A 241 7.46 -7.17 -3.34
N GLY A 242 7.85 -6.51 -2.24
CA GLY A 242 8.52 -7.16 -1.11
C GLY A 242 7.72 -8.26 -0.40
N TRP A 243 6.41 -8.41 -0.65
CA TRP A 243 5.60 -9.54 -0.15
C TRP A 243 5.30 -10.60 -1.20
N LEU A 244 5.74 -10.39 -2.44
CA LEU A 244 5.52 -11.32 -3.53
C LEU A 244 6.79 -12.14 -3.74
N PRO A 245 6.67 -13.41 -4.18
CA PRO A 245 7.81 -14.14 -4.68
C PRO A 245 8.46 -13.33 -5.81
N PRO A 246 9.79 -13.17 -5.81
CA PRO A 246 10.46 -12.44 -6.88
C PRO A 246 10.24 -13.13 -8.21
N ASP A 247 10.00 -12.35 -9.25
CA ASP A 247 9.78 -12.86 -10.61
C ASP A 247 10.82 -12.38 -11.63
N ASP A 248 11.72 -11.48 -11.21
CA ASP A 248 12.83 -10.98 -12.03
C ASP A 248 14.22 -11.22 -11.38
N SER A 249 15.24 -11.26 -12.23
CA SER A 249 16.63 -11.50 -11.84
C SER A 249 17.19 -10.40 -10.93
N ASP A 250 16.78 -9.14 -11.14
CA ASP A 250 17.28 -8.02 -10.35
C ASP A 250 16.66 -8.01 -8.94
N GLU A 251 15.40 -8.43 -8.82
CA GLU A 251 14.73 -8.64 -7.53
C GLU A 251 15.44 -9.70 -6.70
N LEU A 252 15.74 -10.84 -7.33
CA LEU A 252 16.49 -11.95 -6.72
C LEU A 252 17.93 -11.58 -6.40
N ARG A 253 18.57 -10.75 -7.21
CA ARG A 253 19.97 -10.41 -7.00
C ARG A 253 20.11 -9.42 -5.87
N TYR A 254 19.41 -8.29 -5.92
CA TYR A 254 19.72 -7.20 -5.00
C TYR A 254 18.52 -6.45 -4.42
N HIS A 255 17.40 -6.27 -5.13
CA HIS A 255 16.30 -5.46 -4.56
C HIS A 255 15.66 -6.12 -3.32
N LEU A 256 15.48 -7.45 -3.31
CA LEU A 256 14.95 -8.19 -2.15
C LEU A 256 16.06 -8.86 -1.33
N THR A 257 17.11 -9.33 -1.99
CA THR A 257 18.18 -10.05 -1.32
C THR A 257 19.00 -9.14 -0.41
N LEU A 258 19.36 -7.91 -0.82
CA LEU A 258 20.15 -7.03 0.06
C LEU A 258 19.42 -6.71 1.37
N PRO A 259 18.18 -6.19 1.35
CA PRO A 259 17.48 -5.88 2.60
C PRO A 259 17.28 -7.11 3.48
N LYS A 260 17.05 -8.29 2.88
CA LYS A 260 16.93 -9.56 3.60
C LYS A 260 18.25 -9.97 4.29
N ARG A 261 19.37 -9.89 3.58
CA ARG A 261 20.70 -10.22 4.14
C ARG A 261 21.11 -9.25 5.25
N TYR A 262 20.70 -7.98 5.15
CA TYR A 262 20.89 -7.03 6.24
C TYR A 262 20.00 -7.34 7.44
N LEU A 263 18.76 -7.80 7.23
CA LEU A 263 17.87 -8.23 8.32
C LEU A 263 18.48 -9.43 9.05
N GLU A 264 19.02 -10.41 8.31
CA GLU A 264 19.76 -11.55 8.87
C GLU A 264 20.96 -11.12 9.73
N ALA A 265 21.66 -10.06 9.34
CA ALA A 265 22.82 -9.54 10.05
C ALA A 265 22.45 -8.52 11.16
N GLY A 266 21.20 -8.07 11.23
CA GLY A 266 20.74 -6.98 12.10
C GLY A 266 21.32 -5.59 11.76
N GLN A 267 22.11 -5.48 10.69
CA GLN A 267 22.82 -4.26 10.32
C GLN A 267 23.26 -4.27 8.85
N PHE A 268 23.81 -3.16 8.37
CA PHE A 268 24.56 -3.15 7.12
C PHE A 268 25.85 -3.94 7.23
N VAL A 269 26.01 -4.89 6.31
CA VAL A 269 27.23 -5.69 6.17
C VAL A 269 27.71 -5.62 4.73
N VAL A 270 29.03 -5.63 4.55
CA VAL A 270 29.62 -5.75 3.21
C VAL A 270 29.40 -7.17 2.72
N LEU A 271 28.73 -7.31 1.57
CA LEU A 271 28.53 -8.59 0.90
C LEU A 271 29.46 -8.65 -0.30
N PRO A 272 30.62 -9.34 -0.19
CA PRO A 272 31.68 -9.27 -1.20
C PRO A 272 31.27 -9.87 -2.55
N ASP A 273 30.27 -10.75 -2.55
CA ASP A 273 29.63 -11.35 -3.72
C ASP A 273 28.51 -10.49 -4.32
N GLN A 274 28.16 -9.37 -3.67
CA GLN A 274 27.08 -8.49 -4.13
C GLN A 274 27.54 -7.05 -4.30
N LEU A 275 27.82 -6.66 -5.55
CA LEU A 275 28.28 -5.32 -5.93
C LEU A 275 27.31 -4.21 -5.50
N PHE A 276 26.00 -4.50 -5.47
CA PHE A 276 24.98 -3.51 -5.07
C PHE A 276 24.95 -3.26 -3.56
N SER A 277 25.67 -4.05 -2.75
CA SER A 277 25.69 -3.89 -1.29
C SER A 277 26.34 -2.59 -0.80
N PHE A 278 27.10 -1.90 -1.64
CA PHE A 278 27.76 -0.64 -1.28
C PHE A 278 26.84 0.59 -1.33
N PHE A 279 25.65 0.49 -1.92
CA PHE A 279 24.75 1.64 -2.11
C PHE A 279 23.27 1.34 -1.80
N PRO A 280 22.92 0.72 -0.66
CA PRO A 280 21.52 0.45 -0.36
C PRO A 280 20.82 1.76 -0.02
N THR A 281 19.96 2.29 -0.88
CA THR A 281 19.28 3.57 -0.63
C THR A 281 17.86 3.53 -1.18
N GLY A 282 16.99 4.41 -0.71
CA GLY A 282 15.65 4.57 -1.30
C GLY A 282 14.74 3.35 -1.08
N MET A 283 14.28 2.73 -2.18
CA MET A 283 13.22 1.71 -2.14
C MET A 283 13.67 0.40 -1.50
N GLU A 284 14.93 0.03 -1.68
CA GLU A 284 15.55 -1.15 -1.07
C GLU A 284 15.42 -1.09 0.46
N MET A 285 15.64 0.10 1.05
CA MET A 285 15.46 0.28 2.49
C MET A 285 14.01 0.10 2.92
N LEU A 286 13.06 0.57 2.12
CA LEU A 286 11.63 0.39 2.42
C LEU A 286 11.20 -1.07 2.30
N MET A 287 11.77 -1.84 1.36
CA MET A 287 11.51 -3.27 1.21
C MET A 287 11.97 -4.11 2.40
N GLY A 288 12.86 -3.59 3.26
CA GLY A 288 13.17 -4.23 4.54
C GLY A 288 11.95 -4.39 5.46
N LEU A 289 10.97 -3.47 5.39
CA LEU A 289 9.76 -3.55 6.22
C LEU A 289 8.88 -4.78 5.90
N PRO A 290 8.41 -5.00 4.65
CA PRO A 290 7.64 -6.19 4.32
C PRO A 290 8.42 -7.48 4.60
N LEU A 291 9.72 -7.53 4.27
CA LEU A 291 10.59 -8.69 4.48
C LEU A 291 10.82 -9.00 5.98
N SER A 292 10.80 -7.98 6.85
CA SER A 292 10.95 -8.16 8.29
C SER A 292 9.80 -8.94 8.94
N LEU A 293 8.64 -9.02 8.26
CA LEU A 293 7.49 -9.81 8.72
C LEU A 293 7.61 -11.28 8.30
N ASP A 294 8.23 -11.54 7.15
CA ASP A 294 8.61 -12.90 6.78
C ASP A 294 9.63 -13.46 7.79
N TRP A 295 10.55 -12.62 8.30
CA TRP A 295 11.46 -13.02 9.39
C TRP A 295 10.77 -13.39 10.70
N LEU A 296 9.62 -12.77 11.03
CA LEU A 296 8.81 -13.17 12.19
C LEU A 296 8.17 -14.56 12.01
N ARG A 297 8.31 -15.15 10.82
CA ARG A 297 7.90 -16.50 10.47
C ARG A 297 9.14 -17.30 10.07
N PRO A 298 10.07 -17.57 11.00
CA PRO A 298 11.15 -18.49 10.72
C PRO A 298 10.51 -19.82 10.31
N GLU A 299 11.01 -20.38 9.21
CA GLU A 299 10.49 -21.56 8.52
C GLU A 299 10.09 -22.67 9.51
N GLU A 300 8.78 -22.77 9.80
CA GLU A 300 8.11 -24.06 9.96
C GLU A 300 7.53 -24.44 8.60
N LEU A 301 8.40 -24.72 7.63
CA LEU A 301 8.11 -25.50 6.43
C LEU A 301 9.34 -26.32 6.04
#